data_AF-R6G765-F1
#
_entry.id   AF-R6G765-F1
#
_cell.length_a   1.000
_cell.length_b   1.000
_cell.length_c   1.000
_cell.angle_alpha   90.00
_cell.angle_beta   90.00
_cell.angle_gamma   90.00
#
_symmetry.space_group_name_H-M   'P 1'
#
loop_
_entity.id
_entity.type
_entity.pdbx_description
1 polymer ?
#
loop_
_entity_poly.entity_id
_entity_poly.type
_entity_poly.pdbx_seq_one_letter_code
_entity_poly.pdbx_strand_id
1 'polypeptide(L)'
;MFADDKSIENIQQLFIEFKKYLELQKQYTKLEITEKLTVLLSTLILVLTVIILGMVALFYLSFTIAYMLTPYVGGVTTSFGIIACFHVLLIVLLISFRKTIIINPMLKFIAGLFFDKTTNNDK
;
A
#
# COMPACT_ATOMS: atom_id res chain seq x y z
N MET A 1 -40.19 -23.37 44.41
CA MET A 1 -38.88 -24.07 44.45
C MET A 1 -38.38 -24.14 43.01
N PHE A 2 -37.12 -23.83 42.73
CA PHE A 2 -36.46 -23.81 41.38
C PHE A 2 -36.34 -22.48 40.60
N ALA A 3 -36.47 -21.32 41.24
CA ALA A 3 -35.72 -20.14 40.80
C ALA A 3 -34.65 -19.90 41.86
N ASP A 4 -33.65 -20.77 41.81
CA ASP A 4 -32.53 -20.85 42.73
C ASP A 4 -31.69 -19.58 42.58
N ASP A 5 -31.40 -18.86 43.66
CA ASP A 5 -30.55 -17.65 43.66
C ASP A 5 -29.21 -17.89 42.92
N LYS A 6 -28.73 -19.14 42.92
CA LYS A 6 -27.58 -19.60 42.14
C LYS A 6 -27.70 -19.37 40.63
N SER A 7 -28.90 -19.49 40.06
CA SER A 7 -29.14 -19.27 38.63
C SER A 7 -29.01 -17.80 38.24
N ILE A 8 -29.37 -16.88 39.15
CA ILE A 8 -29.23 -15.44 38.97
C ILE A 8 -27.75 -15.02 39.08
N GLU A 9 -27.00 -15.58 40.05
CA GLU A 9 -25.54 -15.40 40.16
C GLU A 9 -24.80 -15.88 38.90
N ASN A 10 -25.19 -17.03 38.34
CA ASN A 10 -24.56 -17.60 37.15
C ASN A 10 -24.78 -16.71 35.91
N ILE A 11 -26.00 -16.17 35.73
CA ILE A 11 -26.32 -15.21 34.66
C ILE A 11 -25.50 -13.92 34.81
N GLN A 12 -25.32 -13.42 36.04
CA GLN A 12 -24.47 -12.26 36.29
C GLN A 12 -22.99 -12.54 35.98
N GLN A 13 -22.47 -13.72 36.35
CA GLN A 13 -21.10 -14.12 36.03
C GLN A 13 -20.89 -14.25 34.52
N LEU A 14 -21.81 -14.88 33.80
CA LEU A 14 -21.83 -14.94 32.34
C LEU A 14 -21.81 -13.56 31.70
N PHE A 15 -22.57 -12.59 32.23
CA PHE A 15 -22.60 -11.22 31.71
C PHE A 15 -21.27 -10.48 31.94
N ILE A 16 -20.62 -10.72 33.09
CA ILE A 16 -19.29 -10.16 33.41
C ILE A 16 -18.23 -10.76 32.48
N GLU A 17 -18.23 -12.08 32.29
CA GLU A 17 -17.31 -12.76 31.38
C GLU A 17 -17.53 -12.34 29.93
N PHE A 18 -18.78 -12.21 29.49
CA PHE A 18 -19.12 -11.73 28.15
C PHE A 18 -18.65 -10.29 27.93
N LYS A 19 -18.85 -9.41 28.92
CA LYS A 19 -18.33 -8.04 28.88
C LYS A 19 -16.81 -8.02 28.81
N LYS A 20 -16.14 -8.88 29.58
CA LYS A 20 -14.68 -9.07 29.55
C LYS A 20 -14.22 -9.55 28.17
N TYR A 21 -14.91 -10.52 27.59
CA TYR A 21 -14.63 -11.05 26.26
C TYR A 21 -14.77 -9.97 25.17
N LEU A 22 -15.83 -9.16 25.22
CA LEU A 22 -16.01 -8.02 24.31
C LEU A 22 -14.91 -6.97 24.48
N GLU A 23 -14.48 -6.70 25.71
CA GLU A 23 -13.40 -5.77 25.98
C GLU A 23 -12.06 -6.26 25.43
N LEU A 24 -11.75 -7.54 25.64
CA LEU A 24 -10.59 -8.19 25.01
C LEU A 24 -10.70 -8.12 23.48
N GLN A 25 -11.83 -8.50 22.89
CA GLN A 25 -12.01 -8.51 21.44
C GLN A 25 -11.87 -7.11 20.82
N LYS A 26 -12.30 -6.07 21.54
CA LYS A 26 -12.10 -4.67 21.14
C LYS A 26 -10.63 -4.28 21.16
N GLN A 27 -9.87 -4.70 22.18
CA GLN A 27 -8.42 -4.48 22.24
C GLN A 27 -7.67 -5.24 21.15
N TYR A 28 -8.00 -6.52 20.93
CA TYR A 28 -7.43 -7.33 19.85
C TYR A 28 -7.69 -6.71 18.48
N THR A 29 -8.93 -6.31 18.21
CA THR A 29 -9.29 -5.66 16.94
C THR A 29 -8.54 -4.35 16.76
N LYS A 30 -8.41 -3.53 17.82
CA LYS A 30 -7.66 -2.28 17.77
C LYS A 30 -6.16 -2.52 17.49
N LEU A 31 -5.57 -3.52 18.14
CA LEU A 31 -4.17 -3.87 17.97
C LEU A 31 -3.90 -4.39 16.56
N GLU A 32 -4.74 -5.29 16.07
CA GLU A 32 -4.68 -5.84 14.72
C GLU A 32 -4.81 -4.76 13.64
N ILE A 33 -5.76 -3.83 13.78
CA ILE A 33 -5.91 -2.70 12.86
C ILE A 33 -4.64 -1.83 12.87
N THR A 34 -4.10 -1.58 14.06
CA THR A 34 -2.89 -0.75 14.22
C THR A 34 -1.68 -1.41 13.57
N GLU A 35 -1.51 -2.72 13.73
CA GLU A 35 -0.44 -3.49 13.10
C GLU A 35 -0.54 -3.42 11.57
N LYS A 36 -1.71 -3.74 11.00
CA LYS A 36 -1.94 -3.66 9.55
C LYS A 36 -1.71 -2.24 9.01
N LEU A 37 -2.16 -1.22 9.73
CA LEU A 37 -1.97 0.17 9.34
C LEU A 37 -0.49 0.57 9.39
N THR A 38 0.26 0.07 10.37
CA THR A 38 1.69 0.35 10.51
C THR A 38 2.49 -0.30 9.38
N VAL A 39 2.19 -1.56 9.03
CA VAL A 39 2.81 -2.26 7.89
C VAL A 39 2.50 -1.52 6.58
N LEU A 40 1.25 -1.09 6.41
CA LEU A 40 0.84 -0.28 5.27
C LEU A 40 1.63 1.03 5.18
N LEU A 41 1.69 1.78 6.27
CA LEU A 41 2.39 3.06 6.34
C LEU A 41 3.89 2.88 6.06
N SER A 42 4.53 1.88 6.67
CA SER A 42 5.94 1.57 6.45
C SER A 42 6.22 1.25 4.98
N THR A 43 5.41 0.39 4.37
CA THR A 43 5.53 0.04 2.94
C THR A 43 5.32 1.26 2.05
N LEU A 44 4.32 2.09 2.37
CA LEU A 44 4.05 3.32 1.62
C LEU A 44 5.23 4.29 1.67
N ILE A 45 5.80 4.53 2.85
CA ILE A 45 6.97 5.41 3.02
C ILE A 45 8.18 4.88 2.22
N LEU A 46 8.43 3.57 2.26
CA LEU A 46 9.51 2.95 1.50
C LEU A 46 9.31 3.14 0.00
N VAL A 47 8.12 2.84 -0.52
CA VAL A 47 7.80 3.00 -1.95
C VAL A 47 7.94 4.46 -2.38
N LEU A 48 7.42 5.40 -1.59
CA LEU A 48 7.55 6.83 -1.88
C LEU A 48 9.03 7.25 -1.91
N THR A 49 9.83 6.79 -0.96
CA THR A 49 11.28 7.09 -0.90
C THR A 49 12.00 6.55 -2.14
N VAL A 50 11.72 5.31 -2.55
CA VAL A 50 12.29 4.70 -3.75
C VAL A 50 11.87 5.47 -5.02
N ILE A 51 10.61 5.89 -5.12
CA ILE A 51 10.14 6.68 -6.27
C ILE A 51 10.87 8.02 -6.34
N ILE A 52 11.04 8.72 -5.22
CA ILE A 52 11.75 10.01 -5.19
C ILE A 52 13.21 9.83 -5.62
N LEU A 53 13.92 8.86 -5.02
CA LEU A 53 15.30 8.53 -5.40
C LEU A 53 15.41 8.13 -6.88
N GLY A 54 14.46 7.33 -7.35
CA GLY A 54 14.37 6.89 -8.74
C GLY A 54 14.16 8.04 -9.71
N MET A 55 13.26 8.99 -9.38
CA MET A 55 13.04 10.19 -10.21
C MET A 55 14.30 11.04 -10.32
N VAL A 56 15.01 11.26 -9.20
CA VAL A 56 16.27 12.02 -9.20
C VAL A 56 17.33 11.31 -10.05
N ALA A 57 17.49 9.99 -9.88
CA ALA A 57 18.44 9.20 -10.66
C ALA A 57 18.13 9.20 -12.16
N LEU A 58 16.86 8.99 -12.54
CA LEU A 58 16.42 9.01 -13.94
C LEU A 58 16.61 10.39 -14.59
N PHE A 59 16.46 11.46 -13.83
CA PHE A 59 16.70 12.82 -14.31
C PHE A 59 18.19 13.04 -14.63
N TYR A 60 19.10 12.65 -13.72
CA TYR A 60 20.55 12.70 -13.99
C TYR A 60 20.99 11.78 -15.13
N LEU A 61 20.37 10.61 -15.25
CA LEU A 61 20.62 9.70 -16.37
C LEU A 61 20.18 10.33 -17.69
N SER A 62 19.03 11.01 -17.72
CA SER A 62 18.56 11.74 -18.90
C SER A 62 19.51 12.87 -19.30
N PHE A 63 20.09 13.59 -18.35
CA PHE A 63 21.16 14.56 -18.65
C PHE A 63 22.36 13.90 -19.30
N THR A 64 22.81 12.78 -18.75
CA THR A 64 23.97 12.03 -19.28
C THR A 64 23.74 11.64 -20.74
N ILE A 65 22.56 11.10 -21.05
CA ILE A 65 22.17 10.75 -22.43
C ILE A 65 22.13 12.01 -23.32
N ALA A 66 21.58 13.13 -22.83
CA ALA A 66 21.50 14.38 -23.59
C ALA A 66 22.89 14.89 -23.99
N TYR A 67 23.84 14.86 -23.05
CA TYR A 67 25.22 15.27 -23.31
C TYR A 67 25.93 14.30 -24.25
N MET A 68 25.72 12.99 -24.13
CA MET A 68 26.27 12.02 -25.09
C MET A 68 25.69 12.18 -26.50
N LEU A 69 24.42 12.58 -26.65
CA LEU A 69 23.79 12.84 -27.94
C LEU A 69 24.20 14.18 -28.57
N THR A 70 24.66 15.13 -27.77
CA THR A 70 25.05 16.49 -28.21
C THR A 70 25.95 16.52 -29.46
N PRO A 71 27.07 15.76 -29.53
CA PRO A 71 27.91 15.75 -30.73
C PRO A 71 27.23 15.15 -31.98
N TYR A 72 26.19 14.33 -31.83
CA TYR A 72 25.49 13.68 -32.94
C TYR A 72 24.33 14.52 -33.48
N VAL A 73 23.67 15.30 -32.62
CA VAL A 73 22.44 16.04 -32.94
C VAL A 73 22.70 17.54 -33.13
N GLY A 74 23.98 17.96 -33.11
CA GLY A 74 24.39 19.32 -33.44
C GLY A 74 24.13 20.36 -32.35
N GLY A 75 23.89 19.93 -31.10
CA GLY A 75 23.73 20.83 -29.96
C GLY A 75 22.91 20.27 -28.81
N VAL A 76 23.13 20.81 -27.60
CA VAL A 76 22.43 20.41 -26.38
C VAL A 76 20.92 20.60 -26.49
N THR A 77 20.48 21.69 -27.12
CA THR A 77 19.05 22.03 -27.28
C THR A 77 18.30 20.94 -28.05
N THR A 78 18.88 20.46 -29.15
CA THR A 78 18.26 19.44 -29.99
C THR A 78 18.27 18.08 -29.29
N SER A 79 19.33 17.75 -28.54
CA SER A 79 19.39 16.53 -27.72
C SER A 79 18.29 16.49 -26.65
N PHE A 80 18.08 17.60 -25.92
CA PHE A 80 16.98 17.68 -24.96
C PHE A 80 15.61 17.60 -25.64
N GLY A 81 15.46 18.19 -26.84
CA GLY A 81 14.22 18.09 -27.61
C GLY A 81 13.85 16.63 -27.95
N ILE A 82 14.83 15.83 -28.38
CA ILE A 82 14.63 14.40 -28.68
C ILE A 82 14.26 13.62 -27.41
N ILE A 83 14.98 13.87 -26.31
CA ILE A 83 14.72 13.20 -25.03
C ILE A 83 13.36 13.59 -24.47
N ALA A 84 12.94 14.84 -24.61
CA ALA A 84 11.61 15.30 -24.22
C ALA A 84 10.52 14.60 -25.04
N CYS A 85 10.72 14.46 -26.35
CA CYS A 85 9.80 13.73 -27.23
C CYS A 85 9.69 12.25 -26.81
N PHE A 86 10.81 11.61 -26.48
CA PHE A 86 10.82 10.25 -25.94
C PHE A 86 10.07 10.13 -24.61
N HIS A 87 10.25 11.08 -23.69
CA HIS A 87 9.52 11.09 -22.42
C HIS A 87 8.01 11.27 -22.62
N VAL A 88 7.58 12.14 -23.54
CA VAL A 88 6.15 12.30 -23.88
C VAL A 88 5.58 10.99 -24.42
N LEU A 89 6.31 10.31 -25.31
CA LEU A 89 5.90 9.02 -25.85
C LEU A 89 5.79 7.97 -24.73
N LEU A 90 6.74 7.94 -23.80
CA LEU A 90 6.71 7.07 -22.63
C LEU A 90 5.49 7.35 -21.74
N ILE A 91 5.14 8.62 -21.51
CA ILE A 91 3.91 9.00 -20.78
C ILE A 91 2.66 8.47 -21.47
N VAL A 92 2.55 8.63 -22.80
CA VAL A 92 1.42 8.10 -23.59
C VAL A 92 1.31 6.58 -23.47
N LEU A 93 2.45 5.88 -23.51
CA LEU A 93 2.52 4.44 -23.29
C LEU A 93 2.03 4.06 -21.88
N LEU A 94 2.50 4.79 -20.86
CA LEU A 94 2.14 4.56 -19.45
C LEU A 94 0.64 4.76 -19.21
N ILE A 95 0.03 5.77 -19.84
CA ILE A 95 -1.42 6.01 -19.82
C ILE A 95 -2.17 4.86 -20.51
N SER A 96 -1.63 4.30 -21.59
CA SER A 96 -2.24 3.16 -22.29
C SER A 96 -2.22 1.89 -21.41
N PHE A 97 -1.12 1.64 -20.69
CA PHE A 97 -0.99 0.52 -19.75
C PHE A 97 -1.45 0.84 -18.32
N ARG A 98 -2.18 1.96 -18.11
CA ARG A 98 -2.59 2.44 -16.78
C ARG A 98 -3.28 1.37 -15.92
N LYS A 99 -4.03 0.47 -16.55
CA LYS A 99 -4.76 -0.61 -15.87
C LYS A 99 -3.80 -1.61 -15.20
N THR A 100 -2.71 -1.97 -15.86
CA THR A 100 -1.77 -2.96 -15.32
C THR A 100 -0.79 -2.32 -14.33
N ILE A 101 -0.33 -1.09 -14.59
CA ILE A 101 0.71 -0.43 -13.79
C ILE A 101 0.15 0.22 -12.52
N ILE A 102 -1.03 0.86 -12.58
CA ILE A 102 -1.58 1.60 -11.43
C ILE A 102 -2.69 0.80 -10.76
N ILE A 103 -3.68 0.36 -11.53
CA ILE A 103 -4.89 -0.23 -10.97
C ILE A 103 -4.61 -1.62 -10.37
N ASN A 104 -3.83 -2.47 -11.03
CA ASN A 104 -3.52 -3.82 -10.54
C ASN A 104 -2.78 -3.86 -9.19
N PRO A 105 -1.68 -3.11 -8.98
CA PRO A 105 -1.04 -3.08 -7.66
C PRO A 105 -1.92 -2.40 -6.60
N MET A 106 -2.71 -1.37 -6.94
CA MET A 106 -3.70 -0.80 -6.02
C MET A 106 -4.74 -1.85 -5.58
N LEU A 107 -5.29 -2.61 -6.53
CA LEU A 107 -6.26 -3.65 -6.25
C LEU A 107 -5.66 -4.75 -5.39
N LYS A 108 -4.44 -5.20 -5.69
CA LYS A 108 -3.73 -6.21 -4.89
C LYS A 108 -3.43 -5.71 -3.47
N PHE A 109 -3.12 -4.43 -3.32
CA PHE A 109 -2.85 -3.81 -2.02
C PHE A 109 -4.13 -3.66 -1.17
N ILE A 110 -5.21 -3.14 -1.75
CA ILE A 110 -6.52 -3.06 -1.10
C ILE A 110 -7.00 -4.49 -0.77
N ALA A 111 -6.87 -5.42 -1.71
CA ALA A 111 -7.25 -6.81 -1.49
C ALA A 111 -6.44 -7.46 -0.35
N GLY A 112 -5.12 -7.26 -0.32
CA GLY A 112 -4.26 -7.75 0.77
C GLY A 112 -4.56 -7.10 2.13
N LEU A 113 -5.04 -5.85 2.16
CA LEU A 113 -5.40 -5.21 3.42
C LEU A 113 -6.71 -5.78 4.00
N PHE A 114 -7.71 -5.98 3.15
CA PHE A 114 -9.07 -6.36 3.57
C PHE A 114 -9.33 -7.87 3.58
N PHE A 115 -8.76 -8.66 2.66
CA PHE A 115 -9.12 -10.07 2.45
C PHE A 115 -8.11 -11.09 3.01
N ASP A 116 -6.88 -10.68 3.33
CA ASP A 116 -5.77 -11.59 3.68
C ASP A 116 -5.93 -12.32 5.03
N LYS A 117 -7.06 -12.13 5.72
CA LYS A 117 -7.43 -12.88 6.93
C LYS A 117 -8.63 -13.81 6.79
N THR A 118 -9.28 -13.87 5.63
CA THR A 118 -10.42 -14.78 5.43
C THR A 118 -9.99 -16.21 5.05
N THR A 119 -8.75 -16.42 4.62
CA THR A 119 -8.28 -17.70 4.04
C THR A 119 -7.26 -18.46 4.91
N ASN A 120 -7.14 -18.14 6.20
CA ASN A 120 -6.19 -18.82 7.10
C ASN A 120 -6.85 -19.37 8.38
N ASN A 121 -8.14 -19.69 8.30
CA ASN A 121 -8.89 -20.34 9.38
C ASN A 121 -9.53 -21.68 8.96
N ASP A 122 -9.12 -22.22 7.81
CA ASP A 122 -9.55 -23.53 7.27
C ASP A 122 -8.38 -24.52 7.14
N LYS A 123 -7.48 -24.55 8.13
CA LYS A 123 -6.54 -25.67 8.34
C LYS A 123 -6.36 -25.98 9.81
#